data_AF-A0A2P8WLE0-F1
#
_entry.id   AF-A0A2P8WLE0-F1
#
_cell.length_a   1.000
_cell.length_b   1.000
_cell.length_c   1.000
_cell.angle_alpha   90.00
_cell.angle_beta   90.00
_cell.angle_gamma   90.00
#
_symmetry.space_group_name_H-M   'P 1'
#
loop_
_entity.id
_entity.type
_entity.pdbx_description
1 polymer ?
#
loop_
_entity_poly.entity_id
_entity_poly.type
_entity_poly.pdbx_seq_one_letter_code
_entity_poly.pdbx_strand_id
1 'polypeptide(L)'
;MTLLRKRFSRPVRRLTYGLMALVTAVSVNLAIPQPSHAGLLDFLFNGIQYIQLSNLNDRQEVELGQNIDRQLKAQGLPVYRQDSEISRYVNSIGQRLASNSARPNIPYTFQVVRDDSINAFATMGGFVYIHTGLIEAADNEAELAGVVAHEIGHITGRHAVNQMRDMALASGIAGALGVNQDDLVNLGVQLALQLPNSRSDEYDADRRGFETMGRAGYAQEGLVSFMRKLEGQGGNPPEFLSTHPNPGNRVGNLQQMLNSSNNPGANDGLDANAYAARTSSL
;
A
#
# COMPACT_ATOMS: atom_id res chain seq x y z
N MET A 1 -8.63 -34.66 72.40
CA MET A 1 -9.79 -33.87 71.94
C MET A 1 -9.78 -33.81 70.42
N THR A 2 -10.59 -34.64 69.78
CA THR A 2 -10.56 -34.94 68.34
C THR A 2 -11.45 -33.95 67.58
N LEU A 3 -10.88 -33.24 66.61
CA LEU A 3 -11.57 -32.25 65.76
C LEU A 3 -12.60 -32.94 64.84
N LEU A 4 -13.89 -32.62 65.02
CA LEU A 4 -14.98 -33.04 64.13
C LEU A 4 -14.85 -32.31 62.78
N ARG A 5 -14.38 -33.01 61.75
CA ARG A 5 -14.40 -32.55 60.36
C ARG A 5 -15.83 -32.70 59.82
N LYS A 6 -16.60 -31.60 59.74
CA LYS A 6 -17.95 -31.58 59.13
C LYS A 6 -17.84 -32.04 57.67
N ARG A 7 -18.29 -33.26 57.39
CA ARG A 7 -18.32 -33.87 56.06
C ARG A 7 -19.60 -33.39 55.36
N PHE A 8 -19.48 -32.40 54.48
CA PHE A 8 -20.62 -31.97 53.65
C PHE A 8 -21.14 -33.14 52.80
N SER A 9 -22.46 -33.29 52.75
CA SER A 9 -23.12 -34.39 52.05
C SER A 9 -22.82 -34.34 50.53
N ARG A 10 -22.75 -35.52 49.91
CA ARG A 10 -22.49 -35.68 48.46
C ARG A 10 -23.32 -34.76 47.53
N PRO A 11 -24.62 -34.47 47.78
CA PRO A 11 -25.38 -33.56 46.91
C PRO A 11 -24.90 -32.10 46.99
N VAL A 12 -24.49 -31.62 48.16
CA VAL A 12 -24.02 -30.23 48.34
C VAL A 12 -22.73 -29.98 47.59
N ARG A 13 -21.79 -30.95 47.59
CA ARG A 13 -20.55 -30.85 46.80
C ARG A 13 -20.81 -30.85 45.30
N ARG A 14 -21.76 -31.65 44.82
CA ARG A 14 -22.14 -31.67 43.39
C ARG A 14 -22.75 -30.34 42.95
N LEU A 15 -23.57 -29.73 43.79
CA LEU A 15 -24.15 -28.41 43.52
C LEU A 15 -23.07 -27.33 43.44
N THR A 16 -22.12 -27.32 44.38
CA THR A 16 -21.03 -26.33 44.40
C THR A 16 -20.08 -26.47 43.22
N TYR A 17 -19.76 -27.71 42.79
CA TYR A 17 -18.93 -27.93 41.60
C TYR A 17 -19.68 -27.54 40.30
N GLY A 18 -20.99 -27.79 40.23
CA GLY A 18 -21.82 -27.36 39.10
C GLY A 18 -21.88 -25.84 38.97
N LEU A 19 -22.05 -25.13 40.10
CA LEU A 19 -22.09 -23.67 40.12
C LEU A 19 -20.73 -23.05 39.78
N MET A 20 -19.62 -23.60 40.30
CA MET A 20 -18.29 -23.16 39.90
C MET A 20 -18.05 -23.37 38.41
N ALA A 21 -18.39 -24.55 37.85
CA ALA A 21 -18.22 -24.83 36.43
C ALA A 21 -19.05 -23.91 35.53
N LEU A 22 -20.27 -23.53 35.96
CA LEU A 22 -21.10 -22.57 35.25
C LEU A 22 -20.48 -21.17 35.26
N VAL A 23 -19.93 -20.74 36.41
CA VAL A 23 -19.26 -19.44 36.54
C VAL A 23 -17.99 -19.39 35.70
N THR A 24 -17.16 -20.44 35.67
CA THR A 24 -15.99 -20.49 34.77
C THR A 24 -16.40 -20.50 33.30
N ALA A 25 -17.44 -21.25 32.92
CA ALA A 25 -17.92 -21.27 31.54
C ALA A 25 -18.45 -19.91 31.06
N VAL A 26 -19.13 -19.16 31.93
CA VAL A 26 -19.64 -17.81 31.62
C VAL A 26 -18.51 -16.78 31.55
N SER A 27 -17.53 -16.85 32.47
CA SER A 27 -16.40 -15.90 32.49
C SER A 27 -15.41 -16.11 31.35
N VAL A 28 -15.21 -17.35 30.87
CA VAL A 28 -14.41 -17.61 29.66
C VAL A 28 -15.11 -17.10 28.40
N ASN A 29 -16.44 -17.08 28.33
CA ASN A 29 -17.18 -16.57 27.17
C ASN A 29 -17.18 -15.03 27.05
N LEU A 30 -16.97 -14.29 28.15
CA LEU A 30 -16.95 -12.83 28.16
C LEU A 30 -15.57 -12.23 27.84
N ALA A 31 -14.51 -13.05 27.84
CA ALA A 31 -13.13 -12.64 27.54
C ALA A 31 -12.67 -13.03 26.12
N ILE A 32 -13.53 -13.70 25.35
CA ILE A 32 -13.28 -13.99 23.93
C ILE A 32 -13.88 -12.83 23.14
N PRO A 33 -13.12 -12.10 22.30
CA PRO A 33 -13.70 -11.15 21.37
C PRO A 33 -14.75 -11.90 20.53
N GLN A 34 -16.02 -11.58 20.74
CA GLN A 34 -17.10 -12.12 19.94
C GLN A 34 -16.92 -11.59 18.52
N PRO A 35 -16.86 -12.45 17.48
CA PRO A 35 -16.94 -11.95 16.12
C PRO A 35 -18.22 -11.14 16.01
N SER A 36 -18.13 -9.91 15.50
CA SER A 36 -19.30 -9.10 15.21
C SER A 36 -20.17 -9.85 14.22
N HIS A 37 -21.24 -10.49 14.70
CA HIS A 37 -22.24 -11.07 13.83
C HIS A 37 -23.02 -9.91 13.21
N ALA A 38 -22.72 -9.62 11.95
CA ALA A 38 -23.54 -8.76 11.11
C ALA A 38 -25.01 -9.21 11.21
N GLY A 39 -25.91 -8.25 11.45
CA GLY A 39 -27.33 -8.56 11.65
C GLY A 39 -27.96 -9.10 10.38
N LEU A 40 -29.04 -9.88 10.51
CA LEU A 40 -29.86 -10.36 9.39
C LEU A 40 -30.28 -9.23 8.42
N LEU A 41 -30.39 -8.01 8.92
CA LEU A 41 -30.71 -6.82 8.13
C LEU A 41 -29.54 -6.35 7.25
N ASP A 42 -28.29 -6.45 7.71
CA ASP A 42 -27.11 -6.16 6.88
C ASP A 42 -26.98 -7.16 5.72
N PHE A 43 -27.36 -8.42 5.97
CA PHE A 43 -27.45 -9.45 4.93
C PHE A 43 -28.52 -9.14 3.86
N LEU A 44 -29.68 -8.63 4.29
CA LEU A 44 -30.82 -8.35 3.41
C LEU A 44 -30.67 -7.07 2.58
N PHE A 45 -29.95 -6.06 3.09
CA PHE A 45 -29.90 -4.72 2.47
C PHE A 45 -28.54 -4.32 1.91
N ASN A 46 -27.42 -4.87 2.41
CA ASN A 46 -26.06 -4.44 2.01
C ASN A 46 -25.23 -5.51 1.30
N GLY A 47 -25.74 -6.75 1.15
CA GLY A 47 -25.16 -7.80 0.31
C GLY A 47 -23.65 -8.00 0.52
N ILE A 48 -23.24 -8.70 1.58
CA ILE A 48 -21.83 -8.94 1.90
C ILE A 48 -21.12 -9.59 0.70
N GLN A 49 -20.23 -8.84 0.06
CA GLN A 49 -19.38 -9.35 -1.00
C GLN A 49 -18.11 -9.93 -0.38
N TYR A 50 -17.89 -11.22 -0.62
CA TYR A 50 -16.66 -11.90 -0.23
C TYR A 50 -15.70 -11.97 -1.41
N ILE A 51 -14.44 -11.63 -1.16
CA ILE A 51 -13.39 -11.59 -2.17
C ILE A 51 -12.34 -12.68 -1.85
N GLN A 52 -12.03 -13.50 -2.84
CA GLN A 52 -10.92 -14.44 -2.77
C GLN A 52 -9.63 -13.78 -3.24
N LEU A 53 -8.76 -13.39 -2.31
CA LEU A 53 -7.50 -12.70 -2.61
C LEU A 53 -6.54 -13.52 -3.49
N SER A 54 -6.61 -14.85 -3.44
CA SER A 54 -5.79 -15.74 -4.28
C SER A 54 -6.14 -15.68 -5.78
N ASN A 55 -7.38 -15.29 -6.11
CA ASN A 55 -7.91 -15.24 -7.48
C ASN A 55 -8.44 -13.85 -7.83
N LEU A 56 -7.97 -12.81 -7.15
CA LEU A 56 -8.39 -11.44 -7.40
C LEU A 56 -8.04 -11.05 -8.84
N ASN A 57 -9.05 -10.75 -9.65
CA ASN A 57 -8.85 -10.26 -11.02
C ASN A 57 -8.68 -8.73 -11.05
N ASP A 58 -8.25 -8.19 -12.20
CA ASP A 58 -7.98 -6.77 -12.37
C ASP A 58 -9.19 -5.89 -12.05
N ARG A 59 -10.41 -6.31 -12.42
CA ARG A 59 -11.64 -5.54 -12.16
C ARG A 59 -11.90 -5.42 -10.66
N GLN A 60 -11.82 -6.54 -9.94
CA GLN A 60 -12.02 -6.56 -8.49
C GLN A 60 -10.93 -5.79 -7.76
N GLU A 61 -9.68 -5.88 -8.23
CA GLU A 61 -8.57 -5.10 -7.68
C GLU A 61 -8.79 -3.60 -7.85
N VAL A 62 -9.28 -3.16 -9.02
CA VAL A 62 -9.63 -1.76 -9.30
C VAL A 62 -10.79 -1.28 -8.42
N GLU A 63 -11.86 -2.08 -8.29
CA GLU A 63 -13.00 -1.74 -7.42
C GLU A 63 -12.58 -1.64 -5.95
N LEU A 64 -11.70 -2.53 -5.48
CA LEU A 64 -11.14 -2.45 -4.14
C LEU A 64 -10.25 -1.21 -3.96
N GLY A 65 -9.37 -0.92 -4.92
CA GLY A 65 -8.55 0.29 -4.95
C GLY A 65 -9.37 1.58 -4.91
N GLN A 66 -10.47 1.64 -5.65
CA GLN A 66 -11.41 2.77 -5.63
C GLN A 66 -12.07 2.98 -4.27
N ASN A 67 -12.42 1.90 -3.56
CA ASN A 67 -12.96 2.00 -2.20
C ASN A 67 -11.89 2.51 -1.21
N ILE A 68 -10.66 2.02 -1.33
CA ILE A 68 -9.53 2.47 -0.51
C ILE A 68 -9.26 3.97 -0.74
N ASP A 69 -9.21 4.42 -2.00
CA ASP A 69 -9.03 5.84 -2.36
C ASP A 69 -10.14 6.72 -1.76
N ARG A 70 -11.41 6.30 -1.88
CA ARG A 70 -12.53 7.01 -1.24
C ARG A 70 -12.34 7.13 0.27
N GLN A 71 -11.92 6.05 0.92
CA GLN A 71 -11.74 6.01 2.37
C GLN A 71 -10.55 6.88 2.82
N LEU A 72 -9.43 6.86 2.09
CA LEU A 72 -8.28 7.75 2.35
C LEU A 72 -8.67 9.23 2.26
N LYS A 73 -9.43 9.61 1.22
CA LYS A 73 -9.96 10.98 1.07
C LYS A 73 -10.95 11.34 2.18
N ALA A 74 -11.81 10.41 2.59
CA ALA A 74 -12.73 10.61 3.70
C ALA A 74 -12.00 10.79 5.04
N GLN A 75 -10.82 10.17 5.20
CA GLN A 75 -9.93 10.35 6.35
C GLN A 75 -9.08 11.62 6.28
N GLY A 76 -9.25 12.44 5.24
CA GLY A 76 -8.65 13.78 5.15
C GLY A 76 -7.36 13.85 4.32
N LEU A 77 -7.04 12.85 3.50
CA LEU A 77 -5.89 12.92 2.59
C LEU A 77 -5.99 14.16 1.67
N PRO A 78 -5.09 15.16 1.79
CA PRO A 78 -5.28 16.47 1.18
C PRO A 78 -4.83 16.49 -0.28
N VAL A 79 -5.63 15.92 -1.18
CA VAL A 79 -5.33 15.90 -2.61
C VAL A 79 -5.59 17.25 -3.29
N TYR A 80 -4.73 17.62 -4.24
CA TYR A 80 -5.01 18.71 -5.17
C TYR A 80 -6.22 18.40 -6.04
N ARG A 81 -6.84 19.45 -6.57
CA ARG A 81 -7.83 19.30 -7.62
C ARG A 81 -7.18 18.72 -8.87
N GLN A 82 -7.82 17.72 -9.46
CA GLN A 82 -7.33 17.01 -10.64
C GLN A 82 -7.12 17.91 -11.87
N ASP A 83 -7.82 19.03 -11.94
CA ASP A 83 -7.69 20.00 -13.02
C ASP A 83 -6.69 21.12 -12.72
N SER A 84 -5.95 21.08 -11.60
CA SER A 84 -4.82 21.99 -11.39
C SER A 84 -3.70 21.73 -12.39
N GLU A 85 -2.88 22.73 -12.67
CA GLU A 85 -1.74 22.60 -13.60
C GLU A 85 -0.81 21.46 -13.18
N ILE A 86 -0.41 21.44 -11.90
CA ILE A 86 0.46 20.40 -11.37
C ILE A 86 -0.15 19.01 -11.45
N SER A 87 -1.45 18.84 -11.14
CA SER A 87 -2.11 17.54 -11.26
C SER A 87 -2.19 17.05 -12.70
N ARG A 88 -2.45 17.93 -13.68
CA ARG A 88 -2.42 17.55 -15.10
C ARG A 88 -1.01 17.14 -15.55
N TYR A 89 0.01 17.86 -15.09
CA TYR A 89 1.40 17.56 -15.41
C TYR A 89 1.83 16.20 -14.84
N VAL A 90 1.63 15.97 -13.54
CA VAL A 90 1.91 14.67 -12.90
C VAL A 90 1.11 13.54 -13.54
N ASN A 91 -0.17 13.77 -13.85
CA ASN A 91 -0.97 12.79 -14.58
C ASN A 91 -0.41 12.52 -15.98
N SER A 92 0.13 13.51 -16.70
CA SER A 92 0.71 13.27 -18.03
C SER A 92 1.95 12.36 -17.98
N ILE A 93 2.83 12.57 -16.99
CA ILE A 93 3.99 11.70 -16.72
C ILE A 93 3.51 10.28 -16.39
N GLY A 94 2.58 10.18 -15.43
CA GLY A 94 2.05 8.92 -14.96
C GLY A 94 1.36 8.10 -16.06
N GLN A 95 0.51 8.72 -16.88
CA GLN A 95 -0.19 8.03 -17.97
C GLN A 95 0.80 7.53 -19.05
N ARG A 96 1.83 8.33 -19.38
CA ARG A 96 2.90 7.92 -20.30
C ARG A 96 3.65 6.68 -19.79
N LEU A 97 3.95 6.64 -18.49
CA LEU A 97 4.60 5.48 -17.86
C LEU A 97 3.65 4.26 -17.81
N ALA A 98 2.41 4.47 -17.36
CA ALA A 98 1.41 3.42 -17.21
C ALA A 98 1.13 2.68 -18.53
N SER A 99 0.99 3.42 -19.64
CA SER A 99 0.75 2.84 -20.98
C SER A 99 1.92 1.97 -21.47
N ASN A 100 3.12 2.15 -20.91
CA ASN A 100 4.34 1.40 -21.24
C ASN A 100 4.71 0.36 -20.16
N SER A 101 3.87 0.19 -19.14
CA SER A 101 4.09 -0.75 -18.04
C SER A 101 3.73 -2.19 -18.42
N ALA A 102 3.87 -3.12 -17.48
CA ALA A 102 3.44 -4.52 -17.66
C ALA A 102 1.91 -4.72 -17.53
N ARG A 103 1.16 -3.75 -16.99
CA ARG A 103 -0.31 -3.82 -16.84
C ARG A 103 -0.98 -2.56 -17.42
N PRO A 104 -0.81 -2.25 -18.72
CA PRO A 104 -1.30 -0.99 -19.30
C PRO A 104 -2.82 -0.87 -19.38
N ASN A 105 -3.57 -1.95 -19.14
CA ASN A 105 -5.02 -2.01 -19.33
C ASN A 105 -5.84 -1.73 -18.06
N ILE A 106 -5.19 -1.45 -16.91
CA ILE A 106 -5.91 -1.00 -15.71
C ILE A 106 -5.99 0.53 -15.68
N PRO A 107 -7.05 1.13 -15.10
CA PRO A 107 -7.23 2.58 -15.07
C PRO A 107 -6.34 3.21 -14.00
N TYR A 108 -5.16 3.70 -14.40
CA TYR A 108 -4.28 4.42 -13.47
C TYR A 108 -4.81 5.83 -13.13
N THR A 109 -4.72 6.18 -11.85
CA THR A 109 -5.07 7.50 -11.31
C THR A 109 -3.87 8.05 -10.53
N PHE A 110 -3.35 9.20 -10.95
CA PHE A 110 -2.24 9.88 -10.30
C PHE A 110 -2.76 11.09 -9.54
N GLN A 111 -2.35 11.24 -8.28
CA GLN A 111 -2.89 12.26 -7.39
C GLN A 111 -1.76 12.99 -6.69
N VAL A 112 -1.79 14.32 -6.75
CA VAL A 112 -0.84 15.15 -6.00
C VAL A 112 -1.40 15.39 -4.60
N VAL A 113 -0.63 15.07 -3.57
CA VAL A 113 -0.96 15.23 -2.16
C VAL A 113 -0.23 16.46 -1.63
N ARG A 114 -0.94 17.36 -0.94
CA ARG A 114 -0.36 18.52 -0.25
C ARG A 114 0.37 18.07 1.00
N ASP A 115 1.64 17.78 0.85
CA ASP A 115 2.51 17.33 1.93
C ASP A 115 3.96 17.64 1.55
N ASP A 116 4.66 18.34 2.42
CA ASP A 116 6.04 18.80 2.20
C ASP A 116 7.06 17.68 2.40
N SER A 117 6.62 16.49 2.82
CA SER A 117 7.49 15.33 2.90
C SER A 117 7.88 14.79 1.52
N ILE A 118 9.12 14.32 1.41
CA ILE A 118 9.58 13.61 0.21
C ILE A 118 9.01 12.20 0.28
N ASN A 119 7.85 11.99 -0.35
CA ASN A 119 7.18 10.70 -0.38
C ASN A 119 6.32 10.50 -1.64
N ALA A 120 6.09 9.24 -1.97
CA ALA A 120 5.06 8.78 -2.87
C ALA A 120 4.63 7.38 -2.44
N PHE A 121 3.42 6.99 -2.81
CA PHE A 121 2.96 5.63 -2.58
C PHE A 121 1.91 5.21 -3.60
N ALA A 122 1.77 3.92 -3.79
CA ALA A 122 0.70 3.32 -4.58
C ALA A 122 -0.22 2.44 -3.75
N THR A 123 -1.50 2.46 -4.08
CA THR A 123 -2.44 1.41 -3.66
C THR A 123 -2.84 0.56 -4.87
N MET A 124 -3.47 -0.58 -4.58
CA MET A 124 -3.89 -1.53 -5.62
C MET A 124 -4.86 -0.90 -6.62
N GLY A 125 -4.95 -1.49 -7.82
CA GLY A 125 -5.94 -1.06 -8.81
C GLY A 125 -5.58 0.22 -9.56
N GLY A 126 -4.33 0.68 -9.47
CA GLY A 126 -3.82 1.78 -10.32
C GLY A 126 -3.72 3.15 -9.65
N PHE A 127 -3.91 3.25 -8.33
CA PHE A 127 -3.90 4.55 -7.64
C PHE A 127 -2.50 4.88 -7.13
N VAL A 128 -1.98 6.04 -7.54
CA VAL A 128 -0.64 6.53 -7.17
C VAL A 128 -0.77 7.94 -6.58
N TYR A 129 -0.08 8.17 -5.47
CA TYR A 129 -0.12 9.39 -4.69
C TYR A 129 1.30 9.97 -4.60
N ILE A 130 1.45 11.25 -4.94
CA ILE A 130 2.74 11.93 -5.08
C ILE A 130 2.71 13.16 -4.18
N HIS A 131 3.59 13.24 -3.18
CA HIS A 131 3.64 14.38 -2.27
C HIS A 131 4.28 15.60 -2.96
N THR A 132 3.91 16.81 -2.55
CA THR A 132 4.51 18.04 -3.09
C THR A 132 5.99 18.15 -2.77
N GLY A 133 6.42 17.72 -1.58
CA GLY A 133 7.84 17.68 -1.21
C GLY A 133 8.68 16.78 -2.11
N LEU A 134 8.10 15.69 -2.65
CA LEU A 134 8.77 14.86 -3.66
C LEU A 134 8.96 15.61 -4.98
N ILE A 135 7.94 16.34 -5.44
CA ILE A 135 7.99 17.11 -6.69
C ILE A 135 9.03 18.23 -6.56
N GLU A 136 9.08 18.91 -5.42
CA GLU A 136 10.06 19.95 -5.14
C GLU A 136 11.50 19.42 -5.00
N ALA A 137 11.67 18.19 -4.50
CA ALA A 137 12.98 17.57 -4.32
C ALA A 137 13.59 17.00 -5.60
N ALA A 138 12.80 16.78 -6.65
CA ALA A 138 13.29 16.31 -7.95
C ALA A 138 13.95 17.46 -8.73
N ASP A 139 15.12 17.23 -9.30
CA ASP A 139 15.84 18.28 -10.07
C ASP A 139 15.34 18.37 -11.51
N ASN A 140 14.68 17.33 -12.00
CA ASN A 140 14.20 17.22 -13.37
C ASN A 140 13.03 16.22 -13.48
N GLU A 141 12.36 16.18 -14.63
CA GLU A 141 11.20 15.32 -14.86
C GLU A 141 11.55 13.84 -14.80
N ALA A 142 12.77 13.44 -15.23
CA ALA A 142 13.20 12.05 -15.21
C ALA A 142 13.35 11.49 -13.79
N GLU A 143 13.78 12.31 -12.82
CA GLU A 143 13.80 11.92 -11.40
C GLU A 143 12.39 11.66 -10.86
N LEU A 144 11.46 12.59 -11.08
CA LEU A 144 10.05 12.42 -10.70
C LEU A 144 9.42 11.20 -11.41
N ALA A 145 9.65 11.07 -12.71
CA ALA A 145 9.20 9.94 -13.50
C ALA A 145 9.79 8.62 -13.00
N GLY A 146 11.02 8.63 -12.48
CA GLY A 146 11.65 7.47 -11.87
C GLY A 146 10.88 6.97 -10.65
N VAL A 147 10.53 7.87 -9.73
CA VAL A 147 9.73 7.50 -8.54
C VAL A 147 8.32 7.06 -8.94
N VAL A 148 7.67 7.75 -9.87
CA VAL A 148 6.35 7.33 -10.38
C VAL A 148 6.42 5.95 -11.06
N ALA A 149 7.48 5.66 -11.80
CA ALA A 149 7.69 4.36 -12.43
C ALA A 149 7.92 3.25 -11.39
N HIS A 150 8.63 3.55 -10.29
CA HIS A 150 8.80 2.65 -9.15
C HIS A 150 7.45 2.31 -8.50
N GLU A 151 6.57 3.30 -8.28
CA GLU A 151 5.22 3.08 -7.77
C GLU A 151 4.35 2.23 -8.72
N ILE A 152 4.46 2.45 -10.03
CA ILE A 152 3.85 1.58 -11.05
C ILE A 152 4.44 0.16 -10.98
N GLY A 153 5.73 0.03 -10.65
CA GLY A 153 6.40 -1.22 -10.34
C GLY A 153 5.69 -2.01 -9.24
N HIS A 154 5.34 -1.36 -8.12
CA HIS A 154 4.56 -1.99 -7.04
C HIS A 154 3.18 -2.47 -7.51
N ILE A 155 2.47 -1.68 -8.32
CA ILE A 155 1.15 -2.03 -8.86
C ILE A 155 1.25 -3.22 -9.83
N THR A 156 2.26 -3.21 -10.70
CA THR A 156 2.46 -4.29 -11.69
C THR A 156 2.98 -5.58 -11.06
N GLY A 157 3.73 -5.49 -9.96
CA GLY A 157 4.11 -6.61 -9.10
C GLY A 157 3.00 -7.11 -8.17
N ARG A 158 1.87 -6.38 -8.08
CA ARG A 158 0.75 -6.65 -7.17
C ARG A 158 1.18 -6.75 -5.69
N HIS A 159 2.22 -5.99 -5.30
CA HIS A 159 2.82 -6.08 -3.96
C HIS A 159 1.81 -5.80 -2.85
N ALA A 160 0.99 -4.75 -3.00
CA ALA A 160 -0.07 -4.42 -2.04
C ALA A 160 -1.13 -5.54 -1.90
N VAL A 161 -1.46 -6.25 -2.99
CA VAL A 161 -2.42 -7.38 -2.95
C VAL A 161 -1.81 -8.56 -2.18
N ASN A 162 -0.52 -8.84 -2.40
CA ASN A 162 0.19 -9.90 -1.68
C ASN A 162 0.30 -9.59 -0.18
N GLN A 163 0.68 -8.37 0.18
CA GLN A 163 0.76 -7.92 1.57
C GLN A 163 -0.62 -7.98 2.26
N MET A 164 -1.67 -7.51 1.58
CA MET A 164 -3.04 -7.61 2.07
C MET A 164 -3.46 -9.05 2.32
N ARG A 165 -3.11 -9.98 1.42
CA ARG A 165 -3.37 -11.41 1.61
C ARG A 165 -2.67 -11.95 2.84
N ASP A 166 -1.40 -11.62 3.02
CA ASP A 166 -0.61 -12.12 4.14
C ASP A 166 -1.12 -11.57 5.48
N MET A 167 -1.53 -10.29 5.52
CA MET A 167 -2.17 -9.71 6.70
C MET A 167 -3.56 -10.29 6.98
N ALA A 168 -4.37 -10.55 5.95
CA ALA A 168 -5.68 -11.16 6.10
C ALA A 168 -5.58 -12.60 6.66
N LEU A 169 -4.56 -13.34 6.23
CA LEU A 169 -4.23 -14.67 6.78
C LEU A 169 -3.75 -14.56 8.23
N ALA A 170 -2.81 -13.66 8.51
CA ALA A 170 -2.27 -13.47 9.86
C ALA A 170 -3.34 -13.00 10.88
N SER A 171 -4.30 -12.20 10.43
CA SER A 171 -5.41 -11.70 11.25
C SER A 171 -6.56 -12.70 11.40
N GLY A 172 -6.52 -13.84 10.69
CA GLY A 172 -7.56 -14.87 10.73
C GLY A 172 -8.88 -14.48 10.05
N ILE A 173 -8.91 -13.37 9.31
CA ILE A 173 -10.12 -12.90 8.59
C ILE A 173 -10.29 -13.61 7.23
N ALA A 174 -9.25 -14.27 6.74
CA ALA A 174 -9.29 -15.09 5.54
C ALA A 174 -10.02 -16.42 5.79
N GLY A 175 -11.32 -16.47 5.48
CA GLY A 175 -12.14 -17.68 5.54
C GLY A 175 -12.27 -18.42 4.20
N ALA A 176 -12.91 -19.60 4.22
CA ALA A 176 -13.13 -20.42 3.03
C ALA A 176 -13.97 -19.73 1.93
N LEU A 177 -14.84 -18.79 2.32
CA LEU A 177 -15.65 -17.99 1.40
C LEU A 177 -14.91 -16.77 0.84
N GLY A 178 -13.73 -16.45 1.37
CA GLY A 178 -13.01 -15.19 1.11
C GLY A 178 -13.06 -14.25 2.30
N VAL A 179 -12.71 -12.99 2.06
CA VAL A 179 -12.73 -11.90 3.05
C VAL A 179 -13.84 -10.90 2.70
N ASN A 180 -14.53 -10.35 3.70
CA ASN A 180 -15.51 -9.28 3.49
C ASN A 180 -14.82 -8.06 2.86
N GLN A 181 -15.48 -7.45 1.87
CA GLN A 181 -14.98 -6.24 1.21
C GLN A 181 -14.63 -5.10 2.16
N ASP A 182 -15.44 -4.82 3.19
CA ASP A 182 -15.18 -3.75 4.16
C ASP A 182 -13.91 -4.00 4.97
N ASP A 183 -13.68 -5.25 5.37
CA ASP A 183 -12.44 -5.66 6.06
C ASP A 183 -11.22 -5.46 5.14
N LEU A 184 -11.35 -5.78 3.86
CA LEU A 184 -10.29 -5.55 2.87
C LEU A 184 -10.04 -4.06 2.62
N VAL A 185 -11.09 -3.23 2.59
CA VAL A 185 -10.93 -1.78 2.46
C VAL A 185 -10.19 -1.22 3.66
N ASN A 186 -10.59 -1.59 4.88
CA ASN A 186 -9.91 -1.16 6.10
C ASN A 186 -8.44 -1.60 6.12
N LEU A 187 -8.17 -2.84 5.73
CA LEU A 187 -6.82 -3.37 5.63
C LEU A 187 -6.00 -2.65 4.54
N GLY A 188 -6.62 -2.32 3.42
CA GLY A 188 -5.98 -1.57 2.33
C GLY A 188 -5.64 -0.14 2.72
N VAL A 189 -6.49 0.52 3.49
CA VAL A 189 -6.20 1.84 4.08
C VAL A 189 -5.07 1.74 5.09
N GLN A 190 -5.08 0.73 5.96
CA GLN A 190 -3.98 0.49 6.89
C GLN A 190 -2.65 0.29 6.16
N LEU A 191 -2.63 -0.52 5.10
CA LEU A 191 -1.46 -0.71 4.24
C LEU A 191 -0.99 0.60 3.60
N ALA A 192 -1.91 1.41 3.09
CA ALA A 192 -1.59 2.71 2.50
C ALA A 192 -1.00 3.72 3.51
N LEU A 193 -1.33 3.60 4.80
CA LEU A 193 -0.83 4.48 5.86
C LEU A 193 0.45 3.95 6.54
N GLN A 194 0.66 2.63 6.55
CA GLN A 194 1.80 2.00 7.22
C GLN A 194 2.95 1.66 6.26
N LEU A 195 2.61 1.39 5.00
CA LEU A 195 3.49 1.14 3.85
C LEU A 195 4.76 0.30 4.13
N PRO A 196 4.72 -0.85 4.83
CA PRO A 196 5.92 -1.65 5.03
C PRO A 196 6.19 -2.51 3.79
N ASN A 197 6.96 -2.01 2.83
CA ASN A 197 7.36 -2.82 1.69
C ASN A 197 8.47 -3.83 2.05
N SER A 198 8.37 -5.03 1.49
CA SER A 198 9.39 -6.06 1.70
C SER A 198 10.62 -5.77 0.85
N ARG A 199 11.76 -6.33 1.29
CA ARG A 199 13.04 -6.14 0.57
C ARG A 199 12.98 -6.64 -0.87
N SER A 200 12.30 -7.75 -1.10
CA SER A 200 12.10 -8.34 -2.42
C SER A 200 11.17 -7.50 -3.29
N ASP A 201 10.13 -6.91 -2.70
CA ASP A 201 9.19 -6.04 -3.42
C ASP A 201 9.89 -4.79 -3.94
N GLU A 202 10.79 -4.20 -3.15
CA GLU A 202 11.57 -3.02 -3.56
C GLU A 202 12.48 -3.32 -4.76
N TYR A 203 13.21 -4.44 -4.75
CA TYR A 203 14.02 -4.85 -5.91
C TYR A 203 13.20 -5.20 -7.14
N ASP A 204 12.00 -5.77 -6.95
CA ASP A 204 11.09 -6.06 -8.07
C ASP A 204 10.50 -4.79 -8.66
N ALA A 205 10.11 -3.83 -7.81
CA ALA A 205 9.59 -2.52 -8.20
C ALA A 205 10.66 -1.68 -8.90
N ASP A 206 11.90 -1.65 -8.39
CA ASP A 206 13.06 -1.03 -9.05
C ASP A 206 13.21 -1.55 -10.49
N ARG A 207 13.22 -2.88 -10.65
CA ARG A 207 13.44 -3.51 -11.94
C ARG A 207 12.33 -3.14 -12.92
N ARG A 208 11.06 -3.27 -12.49
CA ARG A 208 9.89 -2.95 -13.32
C ARG A 208 9.78 -1.48 -13.66
N GLY A 209 10.07 -0.61 -12.69
CA GLY A 209 10.09 0.84 -12.87
C GLY A 209 11.15 1.25 -13.86
N PHE A 210 12.39 0.76 -13.69
CA PHE A 210 13.49 0.99 -14.60
C PHE A 210 13.17 0.56 -16.05
N GLU A 211 12.62 -0.64 -16.24
CA GLU A 211 12.18 -1.12 -17.56
C GLU A 211 11.03 -0.29 -18.14
N THR A 212 10.11 0.19 -17.30
CA THR A 212 8.98 1.04 -17.71
C THR A 212 9.47 2.41 -18.18
N MET A 213 10.42 3.02 -17.46
CA MET A 213 11.05 4.27 -17.89
C MET A 213 11.69 4.14 -19.28
N GLY A 214 12.46 3.07 -19.49
CA GLY A 214 13.13 2.82 -20.76
C GLY A 214 12.13 2.66 -21.91
N ARG A 215 11.05 1.89 -21.70
CA ARG A 215 9.97 1.74 -22.71
C ARG A 215 9.22 3.05 -22.97
N ALA A 216 9.03 3.86 -21.94
CA ALA A 216 8.38 5.16 -22.05
C ALA A 216 9.27 6.23 -22.70
N GLY A 217 10.58 6.00 -22.85
CA GLY A 217 11.55 6.95 -23.42
C GLY A 217 12.20 7.90 -22.40
N TYR A 218 11.91 7.75 -21.11
CA TYR A 218 12.53 8.55 -20.05
C TYR A 218 13.98 8.15 -19.80
N ALA A 219 14.80 9.13 -19.44
CA ALA A 219 16.16 8.90 -18.97
C ALA A 219 16.17 8.02 -17.72
N GLN A 220 16.60 6.76 -17.88
CA GLN A 220 16.60 5.79 -16.77
C GLN A 220 17.57 6.17 -15.64
N GLU A 221 18.53 7.07 -15.91
CA GLU A 221 19.38 7.69 -14.91
C GLU A 221 18.61 8.53 -13.88
N GLY A 222 17.40 8.98 -14.20
CA GLY A 222 16.52 9.72 -13.27
C GLY A 222 16.19 8.91 -12.00
N LEU A 223 15.85 7.63 -12.14
CA LEU A 223 15.60 6.78 -10.98
C LEU A 223 16.88 6.56 -10.15
N VAL A 224 18.03 6.37 -10.80
CA VAL A 224 19.30 6.14 -10.11
C VAL A 224 19.78 7.38 -9.36
N SER A 225 19.67 8.56 -9.99
CA SER A 225 20.06 9.85 -9.42
C SER A 225 19.17 10.23 -8.24
N PHE A 226 17.85 10.08 -8.36
CA PHE A 226 16.94 10.36 -7.25
C PHE A 226 17.17 9.41 -6.07
N MET A 227 17.35 8.11 -6.29
CA MET A 227 17.66 7.18 -5.21
C MET A 227 18.98 7.53 -4.50
N ARG A 228 20.02 7.93 -5.24
CA ARG A 228 21.27 8.44 -4.63
C ARG A 228 21.05 9.72 -3.82
N LYS A 229 20.18 10.62 -4.31
CA LYS A 229 19.83 11.84 -3.59
C LYS A 229 19.20 11.52 -2.23
N LEU A 230 18.27 10.56 -2.18
CA LEU A 230 17.65 10.12 -0.94
C LEU A 230 18.66 9.48 0.03
N GLU A 231 19.55 8.61 -0.44
CA GLU A 231 20.60 8.00 0.37
C GLU A 231 21.63 9.01 0.90
N GLY A 232 21.89 10.07 0.12
CA GLY A 232 22.86 11.11 0.43
C GLY A 232 22.36 12.19 1.38
N GLN A 233 21.06 12.23 1.72
CA GLN A 233 20.55 13.17 2.71
C GLN A 233 21.05 12.80 4.11
N GLY A 234 21.99 13.58 4.64
CA GLY A 234 22.44 13.45 6.01
C GLY A 234 21.34 13.84 7.00
N GLY A 235 21.24 13.13 8.13
CA GLY A 235 20.24 13.39 9.17
C GLY A 235 19.19 12.29 9.28
N ASN A 236 17.93 12.66 9.51
CA ASN A 236 16.83 11.70 9.49
C ASN A 236 16.53 11.33 8.03
N PRO A 237 16.40 10.03 7.71
CA PRO A 237 16.07 9.62 6.35
C PRO A 237 14.72 10.22 5.92
N PRO A 238 14.57 10.60 4.63
CA PRO A 238 13.29 11.00 4.07
C PRO A 238 12.17 9.99 4.36
N GLU A 239 10.93 10.46 4.41
CA GLU A 239 9.77 9.59 4.65
C GLU A 239 9.68 8.46 3.62
N PHE A 240 10.03 8.74 2.35
CA PHE A 240 10.16 7.72 1.30
C PHE A 240 11.05 6.55 1.71
N LEU A 241 12.18 6.76 2.39
CA LEU A 241 13.06 5.66 2.81
C LEU A 241 12.51 4.86 4.00
N SER A 242 11.50 5.38 4.70
CA SER A 242 10.79 4.66 5.76
C SER A 242 9.78 3.67 5.19
N THR A 243 9.13 4.02 4.07
CA THR A 243 8.13 3.21 3.36
C THR A 243 8.75 2.33 2.26
N HIS A 244 9.87 2.78 1.69
CA HIS A 244 10.68 2.09 0.69
C HIS A 244 12.10 1.87 1.23
N PRO A 245 12.30 0.86 2.10
CA PRO A 245 13.62 0.62 2.66
C PRO A 245 14.64 0.33 1.56
N ASN A 246 15.90 0.62 1.84
CA ASN A 246 17.02 0.22 0.98
C ASN A 246 17.72 -1.01 1.56
N PRO A 247 17.25 -2.23 1.27
CA PRO A 247 17.83 -3.45 1.80
C PRO A 247 19.11 -3.85 1.09
N GLY A 248 20.22 -3.19 1.41
CA GLY A 248 21.53 -3.53 0.85
C GLY A 248 22.04 -2.45 -0.10
N ASN A 249 21.88 -2.64 -1.42
CA ASN A 249 22.49 -1.76 -2.43
C ASN A 249 21.59 -1.58 -3.67
N ARG A 250 20.41 -0.98 -3.49
CA ARG A 250 19.47 -0.68 -4.60
C ARG A 250 20.10 0.21 -5.66
N VAL A 251 20.79 1.28 -5.26
CA VAL A 251 21.52 2.16 -6.19
C VAL A 251 22.53 1.39 -7.04
N GLY A 252 23.32 0.49 -6.44
CA GLY A 252 24.29 -0.32 -7.18
C GLY A 252 23.63 -1.25 -8.20
N ASN A 253 22.50 -1.86 -7.84
CA ASN A 253 21.75 -2.71 -8.76
C ASN A 253 21.16 -1.90 -9.92
N LEU A 254 20.53 -0.76 -9.63
CA LEU A 254 20.03 0.16 -10.65
C LEU A 254 21.16 0.68 -11.56
N GLN A 255 22.34 0.96 -11.01
CA GLN A 255 23.51 1.34 -11.78
C GLN A 255 23.97 0.22 -12.72
N GLN A 256 23.96 -1.03 -12.25
CA GLN A 256 24.30 -2.18 -13.08
C GLN A 256 23.29 -2.36 -14.22
N MET A 257 22.01 -2.16 -13.95
CA MET A 257 20.96 -2.17 -14.97
C MET A 257 21.16 -1.05 -16.00
N LEU A 258 21.48 0.16 -15.54
CA LEU A 258 21.78 1.31 -16.40
C LEU A 258 22.96 1.04 -17.34
N ASN A 259 24.05 0.49 -16.80
CA ASN A 259 25.24 0.15 -17.60
C ASN A 259 24.98 -0.96 -18.62
N SER A 260 23.98 -1.82 -18.37
CA SER A 260 23.61 -2.95 -19.23
C SER A 260 22.45 -2.61 -20.19
N SER A 261 21.85 -1.43 -20.06
CA SER A 261 20.70 -1.01 -20.87
C SER A 261 21.14 -0.67 -22.28
N ASN A 262 20.57 -1.37 -23.27
CA ASN A 262 20.81 -1.10 -24.69
C ASN A 262 19.81 -0.09 -25.28
N ASN A 263 19.33 0.87 -24.48
CA ASN A 263 18.35 1.87 -24.92
C ASN A 263 18.95 3.29 -24.96
N PRO A 264 19.87 3.57 -25.91
CA PRO A 264 20.62 4.83 -25.97
C PRO A 264 19.75 6.05 -26.33
N GLY A 265 18.48 5.84 -26.72
CA GLY A 265 17.54 6.92 -27.08
C GLY A 265 16.60 7.35 -25.95
N ALA A 266 16.61 6.68 -24.80
CA ALA A 266 15.78 7.05 -23.66
C ALA A 266 16.53 8.10 -22.82
N ASN A 267 16.37 9.37 -23.16
CA ASN A 267 17.03 10.51 -22.52
C ASN A 267 16.07 11.67 -22.20
N ASP A 268 14.76 11.45 -22.30
CA ASP A 268 13.76 12.47 -21.99
C ASP A 268 13.74 12.81 -20.49
N GLY A 269 13.36 14.06 -20.20
CA GLY A 269 13.06 14.52 -18.85
C GLY A 269 14.26 15.08 -18.07
N LEU A 270 15.43 15.23 -18.69
CA LEU A 270 16.65 15.74 -18.04
C LEU A 270 16.75 17.28 -17.99
N ASP A 271 15.85 18.01 -18.66
CA ASP A 271 15.86 19.48 -18.66
C ASP A 271 15.29 20.05 -17.35
N ALA A 272 16.20 20.45 -16.45
CA ALA A 272 15.85 21.04 -15.16
C ALA A 272 15.08 22.37 -15.28
N ASN A 273 15.35 23.18 -16.31
CA ASN A 273 14.65 24.46 -16.48
C ASN A 273 13.21 24.23 -16.95
N ALA A 274 13.02 23.28 -17.88
CA ALA A 274 11.68 22.88 -18.31
C ALA A 274 10.89 22.30 -17.13
N TYR A 275 11.52 21.48 -16.29
CA TYR A 275 10.91 20.94 -15.08
C TYR A 275 10.48 22.05 -14.11
N ALA A 276 11.40 22.95 -13.74
CA ALA A 276 11.12 24.06 -12.83
C ALA A 276 9.99 24.96 -13.33
N ALA A 277 9.91 25.21 -14.64
CA ALA A 277 8.82 25.98 -15.22
C ALA A 277 7.46 25.29 -15.02
N ARG A 278 7.40 23.95 -15.18
CA ARG A 278 6.17 23.14 -15.02
C ARG A 278 5.73 22.98 -13.57
N THR A 279 6.66 23.07 -12.63
CA THR A 279 6.38 22.89 -11.18
C THR A 279 6.28 24.20 -10.41
N SER A 280 6.54 25.35 -11.06
CA SER A 280 6.52 26.69 -10.44
C SER A 280 5.19 27.12 -9.79
N SER A 281 4.09 26.41 -10.05
CA SER A 281 2.77 26.68 -9.48
C SER A 281 2.52 26.03 -8.12
N LEU A 282 3.44 25.17 -7.67
CA LEU A 282 3.44 24.63 -6.30
C LEU A 282 3.84 25.73 -5.31
#